data_AF-A0A810P2W9-F1
#
_entry.id   AF-A0A810P2W9-F1
#
_cell.length_a   1.000
_cell.length_b   1.000
_cell.length_c   1.000
_cell.angle_alpha   90.00
_cell.angle_beta   90.00
_cell.angle_gamma   90.00
#
_symmetry.space_group_name_H-M   'P 1'
#
loop_
_entity.id
_entity.type
_entity.pdbx_description
1 polymer ?
#
loop_
_entity_poly.entity_id
_entity_poly.type
_entity_poly.pdbx_seq_one_letter_code
_entity_poly.pdbx_strand_id
1 'polypeptide(L)'
;MHEIELIARTVLLSSARPDPATEVWACQTLAARNPGYRGHLAQALIRRTRTGLELPVRLRLSEEAVATARLIDPVLDHHATDILIWALDALQRNLSEAGRTAEAWAARREILDLHHPGLHRRCYLTDCYAGALPIPVEDWAAAVPNPPTAL
;
A
#
# COMPACT_ATOMS: atom_id res chain seq x y z
N MET A 1 29.26 1.33 -9.42
CA MET A 1 28.10 1.90 -8.70
C MET A 1 27.21 2.75 -9.61
N HIS A 2 27.76 3.69 -10.39
CA HIS A 2 26.99 4.48 -11.39
C HIS A 2 26.32 3.63 -12.49
N GLU A 3 26.94 2.53 -12.91
CA GLU A 3 26.41 1.67 -13.97
C GLU A 3 25.04 1.07 -13.63
N ILE A 4 24.84 0.58 -12.41
CA ILE A 4 23.58 -0.02 -11.95
C ILE A 4 22.45 1.04 -11.92
N GLU A 5 22.76 2.29 -11.54
CA GLU A 5 21.78 3.38 -11.58
C GLU A 5 21.39 3.75 -13.03
N LEU A 6 22.34 3.73 -13.96
CA LEU A 6 22.05 3.96 -15.38
C LEU A 6 21.17 2.86 -15.95
N ILE A 7 21.41 1.59 -15.59
CA ILE A 7 20.54 0.47 -15.98
C ILE A 7 19.14 0.66 -15.39
N ALA A 8 19.02 0.97 -14.10
CA ALA A 8 17.73 1.21 -13.45
C ALA A 8 16.96 2.37 -14.09
N ARG A 9 17.63 3.49 -14.41
CA ARG A 9 17.02 4.60 -15.16
C ARG A 9 16.56 4.16 -16.54
N THR A 10 17.40 3.42 -17.27
CA THR A 10 17.07 2.93 -18.62
C THR A 10 15.84 2.03 -18.59
N VAL A 11 15.73 1.15 -17.60
CA VAL A 11 14.54 0.31 -17.38
C VAL A 11 13.28 1.17 -17.22
N LEU A 12 13.30 2.16 -16.32
CA LEU A 12 12.12 3.00 -16.06
C LEU A 12 11.77 3.96 -17.21
N LEU A 13 12.76 4.37 -18.00
CA LEU A 13 12.59 5.27 -19.14
C LEU A 13 12.30 4.53 -20.45
N SER A 14 12.46 3.21 -20.48
CA SER A 14 12.17 2.43 -21.69
C SER A 14 10.67 2.48 -22.01
N SER A 15 10.34 2.53 -23.31
CA SER A 15 8.95 2.52 -23.78
C SER A 15 8.25 1.19 -23.55
N ALA A 16 9.03 0.12 -23.35
CA ALA A 16 8.51 -1.16 -22.90
C ALA A 16 8.24 -1.09 -21.39
N ARG A 17 7.00 -1.40 -20.98
CA ARG A 17 6.68 -1.49 -19.56
C ARG A 17 7.48 -2.65 -18.95
N PRO A 18 8.38 -2.42 -17.97
CA PRO A 18 9.10 -3.50 -17.33
C PRO A 18 8.13 -4.43 -16.62
N ASP A 19 8.52 -5.69 -16.47
CA ASP A 19 7.76 -6.59 -15.61
C ASP A 19 7.77 -6.06 -14.16
N PRO A 20 6.77 -6.39 -13.33
CA PRO A 20 6.65 -5.77 -12.02
C PRO A 20 7.80 -6.06 -11.04
N ALA A 21 8.57 -7.15 -11.22
CA ALA A 21 9.73 -7.40 -10.36
C ALA A 21 10.90 -6.49 -10.76
N THR A 22 11.14 -6.36 -12.06
CA THR A 22 12.17 -5.46 -12.61
C THR A 22 11.85 -3.99 -12.30
N GLU A 23 10.58 -3.60 -12.33
CA GLU A 23 10.14 -2.27 -11.91
C GLU A 23 10.49 -1.98 -10.44
N VAL A 24 10.19 -2.91 -9.53
CA VAL A 24 10.54 -2.78 -8.10
C VAL A 24 12.06 -2.66 -7.92
N TRP A 25 12.83 -3.53 -8.57
CA TRP A 25 14.29 -3.48 -8.50
C TRP A 25 14.86 -2.13 -8.95
N ALA A 26 14.37 -1.59 -10.08
CA ALA A 26 14.83 -0.31 -10.60
C ALA A 26 14.47 0.84 -9.65
N CYS A 27 13.24 0.86 -9.13
CA CYS A 27 12.81 1.85 -8.15
C CYS A 27 13.60 1.77 -6.84
N GLN A 28 13.86 0.56 -6.31
CA GLN A 28 14.68 0.37 -5.10
C GLN A 28 16.10 0.90 -5.30
N THR A 29 16.71 0.55 -6.43
CA THR A 29 18.06 1.00 -6.81
C THR A 29 18.16 2.53 -6.81
N LEU A 30 17.17 3.22 -7.38
CA LEU A 30 17.18 4.68 -7.47
C LEU A 30 16.78 5.35 -6.15
N ALA A 31 15.82 4.80 -5.42
CA ALA A 31 15.36 5.33 -4.13
C ALA A 31 16.46 5.27 -3.05
N ALA A 32 17.38 4.31 -3.13
CA ALA A 32 18.55 4.23 -2.25
C ALA A 32 19.51 5.43 -2.38
N ARG A 33 19.41 6.20 -3.48
CA ARG A 33 20.30 7.32 -3.80
C ARG A 33 19.58 8.66 -3.86
N ASN A 34 18.33 8.63 -4.30
CA ASN A 34 17.50 9.82 -4.43
C ASN A 34 16.11 9.54 -3.83
N PRO A 35 15.78 10.16 -2.69
CA PRO A 35 14.46 10.07 -2.06
C PRO A 35 13.27 10.38 -2.97
N GLY A 36 13.47 11.15 -4.05
CA GLY A 36 12.42 11.47 -5.03
C GLY A 36 11.84 10.24 -5.74
N TYR A 37 12.53 9.09 -5.72
CA TYR A 37 12.00 7.84 -6.28
C TYR A 37 11.13 7.03 -5.32
N ARG A 38 10.95 7.46 -4.06
CA ARG A 38 10.14 6.72 -3.07
C ARG A 38 8.68 6.57 -3.48
N GLY A 39 8.08 7.60 -4.08
CA GLY A 39 6.71 7.51 -4.62
C GLY A 39 6.59 6.42 -5.70
N HIS A 40 7.54 6.39 -6.63
CA HIS A 40 7.60 5.34 -7.66
C HIS A 40 7.82 3.95 -7.07
N LEU A 41 8.67 3.82 -6.04
CA LEU A 41 8.89 2.56 -5.34
C LEU A 41 7.62 2.06 -4.64
N ALA A 42 6.97 2.90 -3.83
CA ALA A 42 5.74 2.52 -3.13
C ALA A 42 4.66 2.04 -4.12
N GLN A 43 4.49 2.74 -5.24
CA GLN A 43 3.54 2.34 -6.28
C GLN A 43 3.94 1.04 -6.99
N ALA A 44 5.22 0.83 -7.28
CA ALA A 44 5.70 -0.41 -7.89
C ALA A 44 5.45 -1.62 -6.97
N LEU A 45 5.68 -1.47 -5.67
CA LEU A 45 5.37 -2.48 -4.65
C LEU A 45 3.87 -2.80 -4.63
N ILE A 46 2.99 -1.79 -4.59
CA ILE A 46 1.52 -1.97 -4.64
C ILE A 46 1.09 -2.68 -5.93
N ARG A 47 1.67 -2.34 -7.08
CA ARG A 47 1.39 -3.06 -8.34
C ARG A 47 1.83 -4.51 -8.24
N ARG A 48 2.99 -4.78 -7.65
CA ARG A 48 3.53 -6.13 -7.50
C ARG A 48 2.63 -7.00 -6.61
N THR A 49 2.00 -6.47 -5.57
CA THR A 49 1.05 -7.26 -4.75
C THR A 49 -0.16 -7.76 -5.52
N ARG A 50 -0.48 -7.16 -6.68
CA ARG A 50 -1.61 -7.55 -7.53
C ARG A 50 -1.25 -8.60 -8.58
N THR A 51 0.02 -9.00 -8.66
CA THR A 51 0.46 -10.14 -9.47
C THR A 51 0.25 -11.42 -8.66
N GLY A 52 -0.09 -12.54 -9.29
CA GLY A 52 -0.47 -13.83 -8.67
C GLY A 52 0.61 -14.47 -7.79
N LEU A 53 1.03 -13.76 -6.75
CA LEU A 53 2.01 -14.12 -5.75
C LEU A 53 1.29 -14.75 -4.56
N GLU A 54 2.00 -15.64 -3.88
CA GLU A 54 1.55 -16.20 -2.62
C GLU A 54 1.31 -15.11 -1.57
N LEU A 55 0.32 -15.33 -0.72
CA LEU A 55 -0.12 -14.39 0.30
C LEU A 55 1.02 -13.86 1.20
N PRO A 56 1.95 -14.68 1.72
CA PRO A 56 3.06 -14.16 2.54
C PRO A 56 3.97 -13.17 1.78
N VAL A 57 4.15 -13.36 0.48
CA VAL A 57 4.95 -12.46 -0.36
C VAL A 57 4.20 -11.15 -0.59
N ARG A 58 2.89 -11.21 -0.91
CA ARG A 58 2.06 -10.01 -1.06
C ARG A 58 2.02 -9.19 0.22
N LEU A 59 1.92 -9.86 1.38
CA LEU A 59 1.88 -9.20 2.68
C LEU A 59 3.17 -8.42 2.97
N ARG A 60 4.33 -9.06 2.80
CA ARG A 60 5.64 -8.41 2.96
C ARG A 60 5.79 -7.19 2.04
N LEU A 61 5.36 -7.32 0.78
CA LEU A 61 5.41 -6.22 -0.20
C LEU A 61 4.48 -5.06 0.19
N SER A 62 3.28 -5.34 0.72
CA SER A 62 2.40 -4.29 1.22
C SER A 62 2.93 -3.59 2.48
N GLU A 63 3.59 -4.33 3.38
CA GLU A 63 4.27 -3.74 4.55
C GLU A 63 5.43 -2.83 4.10
N GLU A 64 6.23 -3.27 3.13
CA GLU A 64 7.31 -2.46 2.54
C GLU A 64 6.76 -1.22 1.82
N ALA A 65 5.61 -1.34 1.13
CA ALA A 65 4.96 -0.21 0.46
C ALA A 65 4.52 0.85 1.47
N VAL A 66 3.90 0.45 2.59
CA VAL A 66 3.49 1.38 3.67
C VAL A 66 4.72 2.03 4.30
N ALA A 67 5.75 1.26 4.61
CA ALA A 67 6.99 1.80 5.16
C ALA A 67 7.64 2.81 4.20
N THR A 68 7.66 2.52 2.91
CA THR A 68 8.19 3.43 1.88
C THR A 68 7.36 4.70 1.75
N ALA A 69 6.02 4.57 1.74
CA ALA A 69 5.11 5.70 1.62
C ALA A 69 5.23 6.68 2.80
N ARG A 70 5.43 6.16 4.02
CA ARG A 70 5.66 6.98 5.23
C ARG A 70 6.95 7.81 5.19
N LEU A 71 7.89 7.48 4.30
CA LEU A 71 9.14 8.21 4.12
C LEU A 71 9.05 9.33 3.07
N ILE A 72 7.87 9.52 2.45
CA ILE A 72 7.63 10.58 1.48
C ILE A 72 7.24 11.84 2.25
N ASP A 73 7.94 12.94 1.99
CA ASP A 73 7.61 14.23 2.59
C ASP A 73 6.38 14.83 1.87
N PRO A 74 5.24 15.04 2.56
CA PRO A 74 4.04 15.59 1.95
C PRO A 74 4.18 17.05 1.49
N VAL A 75 5.20 17.77 1.97
CA VAL A 75 5.53 19.12 1.48
C VAL A 75 6.19 19.07 0.10
N LEU A 76 6.97 18.02 -0.16
CA LEU A 76 7.70 17.83 -1.42
C LEU A 76 6.90 17.05 -2.45
N ASP A 77 5.97 16.20 -2.02
CA ASP A 77 5.09 15.42 -2.89
C ASP A 77 3.65 15.47 -2.38
N HIS A 78 2.81 16.25 -3.07
CA HIS A 78 1.40 16.37 -2.75
C HIS A 78 0.61 15.06 -2.91
N HIS A 79 1.17 14.03 -3.55
CA HIS A 79 0.60 12.69 -3.63
C HIS A 79 1.02 11.77 -2.47
N ALA A 80 1.85 12.23 -1.52
CA ALA A 80 2.33 11.40 -0.41
C ALA A 80 1.17 10.72 0.35
N THR A 81 0.12 11.49 0.66
CA THR A 81 -1.07 10.99 1.37
C THR A 81 -1.83 9.97 0.53
N ASP A 82 -2.03 10.21 -0.77
CA ASP A 82 -2.67 9.26 -1.69
C ASP A 82 -1.93 7.92 -1.73
N ILE A 83 -0.61 7.99 -1.88
CA ILE A 83 0.25 6.82 -1.97
C ILE A 83 0.20 6.01 -0.67
N LEU A 84 0.20 6.68 0.50
CA LEU A 84 0.06 6.01 1.79
C LEU A 84 -1.31 5.33 1.92
N ILE A 85 -2.39 6.00 1.54
CA ILE A 85 -3.73 5.42 1.53
C ILE A 85 -3.78 4.16 0.64
N TRP A 86 -3.19 4.20 -0.56
CA TRP A 86 -3.16 3.03 -1.45
C TRP A 86 -2.30 1.88 -0.91
N ALA A 87 -1.20 2.20 -0.22
CA ALA A 87 -0.37 1.20 0.43
C ALA A 87 -1.10 0.53 1.59
N LEU A 88 -1.78 1.31 2.43
CA LEU A 88 -2.59 0.82 3.54
C LEU A 88 -3.77 -0.03 3.05
N ASP A 89 -4.41 0.34 1.95
CA ASP A 89 -5.49 -0.47 1.36
C ASP A 89 -4.97 -1.83 0.87
N ALA A 90 -3.78 -1.87 0.25
CA ALA A 90 -3.13 -3.11 -0.13
C ALA A 90 -2.80 -3.98 1.09
N LEU A 91 -2.28 -3.37 2.16
CA LEU A 91 -1.97 -4.05 3.41
C LEU A 91 -3.24 -4.60 4.08
N GLN A 92 -4.30 -3.79 4.20
CA GLN A 92 -5.59 -4.18 4.76
C GLN A 92 -6.17 -5.42 4.05
N ARG A 93 -6.17 -5.43 2.72
CA ARG A 93 -6.68 -6.57 1.92
C ARG A 93 -5.88 -7.84 2.18
N ASN A 94 -4.55 -7.74 2.16
CA ASN A 94 -3.68 -8.89 2.40
C ASN A 94 -3.77 -9.40 3.85
N LEU A 95 -3.86 -8.50 4.84
CA LEU A 95 -4.07 -8.87 6.25
C LEU A 95 -5.42 -9.57 6.47
N SER A 96 -6.48 -9.09 5.81
CA SER A 96 -7.81 -9.71 5.89
C SER A 96 -7.79 -11.12 5.30
N GLU A 97 -7.16 -11.30 4.13
CA GLU A 97 -7.01 -12.62 3.50
C GLU A 97 -6.17 -13.58 4.37
N ALA A 98 -5.21 -13.04 5.14
CA ALA A 98 -4.41 -13.81 6.10
C ALA A 98 -5.12 -14.08 7.44
N GLY A 99 -6.37 -13.64 7.63
CA GLY A 99 -7.10 -13.77 8.89
C GLY A 99 -6.58 -12.86 10.02
N ARG A 100 -5.69 -11.90 9.72
CA ARG A 100 -5.14 -10.92 10.66
C ARG A 100 -6.09 -9.72 10.81
N THR A 101 -7.33 -10.00 11.21
CA THR A 101 -8.45 -9.03 11.18
C THR A 101 -8.19 -7.76 11.98
N ALA A 102 -7.65 -7.89 13.20
CA ALA A 102 -7.37 -6.73 14.06
C ALA A 102 -6.38 -5.74 13.41
N GLU A 103 -5.39 -6.26 12.70
CA GLU A 103 -4.38 -5.44 12.02
C GLU A 103 -4.92 -4.84 10.72
N ALA A 104 -5.76 -5.58 9.98
CA ALA A 104 -6.48 -5.03 8.84
C ALA A 104 -7.36 -3.85 9.27
N TRP A 105 -8.00 -3.94 10.43
CA TRP A 105 -8.82 -2.87 10.98
C TRP A 105 -8.01 -1.66 11.44
N ALA A 106 -6.82 -1.89 11.99
CA ALA A 106 -5.89 -0.80 12.30
C ALA A 106 -5.47 -0.03 11.04
N ALA A 107 -5.12 -0.75 9.96
CA ALA A 107 -4.81 -0.14 8.67
C ALA A 107 -6.01 0.64 8.10
N ARG A 108 -7.23 0.09 8.21
CA ARG A 108 -8.47 0.77 7.83
C ARG A 108 -8.68 2.09 8.58
N ARG A 109 -8.46 2.07 9.90
CA ARG A 109 -8.62 3.26 10.73
C ARG A 109 -7.62 4.35 10.33
N GLU A 110 -6.37 3.99 10.08
CA GLU A 110 -5.36 4.95 9.60
C GLU A 110 -5.75 5.57 8.25
N ILE A 111 -6.34 4.79 7.32
CA ILE A 111 -6.89 5.34 6.07
C ILE A 111 -7.96 6.39 6.34
N LEU A 112 -8.88 6.13 7.28
CA LEU A 112 -9.95 7.06 7.62
C LEU A 112 -9.43 8.33 8.31
N ASP A 113 -8.42 8.20 9.17
CA ASP A 113 -7.78 9.34 9.85
C ASP A 113 -7.03 10.26 8.86
N LEU A 114 -6.43 9.66 7.82
CA LEU A 114 -5.78 10.38 6.71
C LEU A 114 -6.79 10.94 5.69
N HIS A 115 -8.01 10.41 5.65
CA HIS A 115 -9.00 10.81 4.68
C HIS A 115 -9.67 12.13 5.05
N HIS A 116 -9.51 13.13 4.18
CA HIS A 116 -10.23 14.39 4.28
C HIS A 116 -11.22 14.55 3.11
N PRO A 117 -12.54 14.68 3.38
CA PRO A 117 -13.53 14.93 2.35
C PRO A 117 -13.18 16.18 1.54
N GLY A 118 -13.09 16.04 0.21
CA GLY A 118 -12.83 17.15 -0.72
C GLY A 118 -11.44 17.22 -1.33
N LEU A 119 -10.46 16.45 -0.84
CA LEU A 119 -9.09 16.38 -1.42
C LEU A 119 -8.96 15.41 -2.61
N HIS A 120 -9.90 14.47 -2.79
CA HIS A 120 -9.86 13.47 -3.85
C HIS A 120 -11.14 13.49 -4.70
N ARG A 121 -11.32 14.53 -5.53
CA ARG A 121 -12.38 14.54 -6.56
C ARG A 121 -12.07 13.45 -7.59
N ARG A 122 -12.71 12.27 -7.48
CA ARG A 122 -12.64 11.08 -8.37
C ARG A 122 -11.71 9.92 -7.95
N CYS A 123 -11.44 9.70 -6.66
CA CYS A 123 -10.84 8.43 -6.25
C CYS A 123 -11.94 7.40 -5.93
N TYR A 124 -11.92 6.23 -6.58
CA TYR A 124 -12.83 5.11 -6.31
C TYR A 124 -12.75 4.61 -4.85
N LEU A 125 -11.64 4.91 -4.15
CA LEU A 125 -11.48 4.62 -2.72
C LEU A 125 -12.28 5.58 -1.84
N THR A 126 -12.46 6.84 -2.23
CA THR A 126 -13.27 7.83 -1.48
C THR A 126 -14.71 7.35 -1.35
N ASP A 127 -15.31 6.82 -2.43
CA ASP A 127 -16.68 6.29 -2.42
C ASP A 127 -16.77 4.99 -1.60
N CYS A 128 -15.71 4.18 -1.58
CA CYS A 128 -15.64 2.92 -0.81
C CYS A 128 -15.53 3.15 0.71
N TYR A 129 -14.85 4.21 1.15
CA TYR A 129 -14.70 4.55 2.57
C TYR A 129 -15.77 5.54 3.07
N ALA A 130 -16.30 6.43 2.24
CA ALA A 130 -17.40 7.34 2.61
C ALA A 130 -18.78 6.64 2.66
N GLY A 131 -18.98 5.59 1.86
CA GLY A 131 -20.22 4.81 1.82
C GLY A 131 -20.28 3.62 2.80
N ALA A 132 -19.12 3.16 3.28
CA ALA A 132 -19.04 2.15 4.32
C ALA A 132 -18.89 2.86 5.67
N LEU A 133 -20.03 3.24 6.27
CA LEU A 133 -20.11 3.53 7.70
C LEU A 133 -19.18 2.55 8.43
N PRO A 134 -18.29 3.00 9.34
CA PRO A 134 -17.67 2.05 10.25
C PRO A 134 -18.82 1.27 10.88
N ILE A 135 -18.76 -0.06 10.85
CA ILE A 135 -19.67 -0.84 11.70
C ILE A 135 -19.51 -0.20 13.09
N PRO A 136 -20.57 0.27 13.75
CA PRO A 136 -20.46 0.91 15.06
C PRO A 136 -19.55 0.09 15.96
N VAL A 137 -18.69 0.73 16.77
CA VAL A 137 -17.75 0.02 17.67
C VAL A 137 -18.48 -1.00 18.56
N GLU A 138 -19.76 -0.77 18.80
CA GLU A 138 -20.74 -1.65 19.46
C GLU A 138 -20.87 -3.03 18.80
N ASP A 139 -20.80 -3.09 17.48
CA ASP A 139 -20.93 -4.30 16.66
C ASP A 139 -19.59 -5.02 16.48
N TRP A 140 -18.46 -4.42 16.90
CA TRP A 140 -17.13 -5.03 16.80
C TRP A 140 -16.98 -6.21 17.76
N ALA A 141 -17.66 -6.14 18.92
CA ALA A 141 -17.66 -7.22 19.90
C ALA A 141 -18.53 -8.41 19.47
N ALA A 142 -19.54 -8.20 18.61
CA ALA A 142 -20.46 -9.24 18.15
C ALA A 142 -19.91 -10.07 16.98
N ALA A 143 -18.94 -9.54 16.23
CA ALA A 143 -18.38 -10.19 15.05
C ALA A 143 -17.17 -11.11 15.33
N VAL A 144 -16.76 -11.26 16.60
CA VAL A 144 -15.75 -12.26 16.98
C VAL A 144 -16.44 -13.62 17.03
N PRO A 145 -16.15 -14.57 16.12
CA PRO A 145 -16.67 -15.93 16.27
C PRO A 145 -16.15 -16.50 17.59
N ASN A 146 -17.06 -16.96 18.44
CA ASN A 146 -16.71 -17.65 19.68
C ASN A 146 -15.68 -18.75 19.37
N PRO A 147 -14.59 -18.87 20.15
CA PRO A 147 -13.68 -19.99 19.98
C PRO A 147 -14.48 -21.29 20.14
N PRO A 148 -14.23 -22.32 19.31
CA PRO A 148 -14.98 -23.57 19.40
C PRO A 148 -14.85 -24.12 20.82
N THR A 149 -16.00 -24.27 21.49
CA THR A 149 -16.09 -24.93 22.78
C THR A 149 -15.54 -26.35 22.62
N ALA A 150 -14.41 -26.63 23.24
CA ALA A 150 -13.86 -27.98 23.30
C ALA A 150 -14.87 -28.86 24.06
N LEU A 151 -15.37 -29.89 23.37
CA LEU A 151 -16.02 -31.06 23.95
C LEU A 151 -15.03 -32.22 23.98
#